data_AF-A0A6B3CZK9-F1
#
_entry.id   AF-A0A6B3CZK9-F1
#
_cell.length_a   1.000
_cell.length_b   1.000
_cell.length_c   1.000
_cell.angle_alpha   90.00
_cell.angle_beta   90.00
_cell.angle_gamma   90.00
#
_symmetry.space_group_name_H-M   'P 1'
#
loop_
_entity.id
_entity.type
_entity.pdbx_description
1 polymer ?
#
loop_
_entity_poly.entity_id
_entity_poly.type
_entity_poly.pdbx_seq_one_letter_code
_entity_poly.pdbx_strand_id
1 'polypeptide(L)'
;GTVNDNGDRNGYKLGGDGIAVDHVVRRSIAFKNGHHGFTYNSNPGTMAISSNLSVDNAERNYSFDKGTSVFRSNTSCRFTVSGSNDKTFGNADSSNQFWTGTN
;
A
#
# COMPACT_ATOMS: atom_id res chain seq x y z
N GLY A 1 -12.24 4.65 -20.52
CA GLY A 1 -11.15 3.80 -21.03
C GLY A 1 -11.50 2.35 -20.79
N THR A 2 -10.92 1.43 -21.55
CA THR A 2 -11.07 -0.01 -21.35
C THR A 2 -10.07 -0.51 -20.32
N VAL A 3 -10.53 -1.33 -19.36
CA VAL A 3 -9.68 -1.97 -18.35
C VAL A 3 -9.40 -3.40 -18.81
N ASN A 4 -8.15 -3.87 -18.66
CA ASN A 4 -7.82 -5.27 -18.87
C ASN A 4 -8.11 -6.04 -17.57
N ASP A 5 -9.04 -7.00 -17.64
CA ASP A 5 -9.45 -7.79 -16.48
C ASP A 5 -8.34 -8.70 -15.94
N ASN A 6 -7.39 -9.07 -16.79
CA ASN A 6 -6.25 -9.93 -16.41
C ASN A 6 -5.07 -9.15 -15.80
N GLY A 7 -5.17 -7.82 -15.71
CA GLY A 7 -4.15 -7.02 -15.05
C GLY A 7 -4.15 -7.24 -13.54
N ASP A 8 -2.96 -7.30 -12.95
CA ASP A 8 -2.76 -7.34 -11.49
C ASP A 8 -3.30 -6.06 -10.79
N ARG A 9 -3.33 -4.94 -11.53
CA ARG A 9 -4.04 -3.69 -11.15
C ARG A 9 -3.68 -3.13 -9.76
N ASN A 10 -2.46 -3.39 -9.29
CA ASN A 10 -1.88 -2.67 -8.16
C ASN A 10 -1.40 -1.28 -8.59
N GLY A 11 -1.46 -0.28 -7.70
CA GLY A 11 -0.92 1.06 -7.97
C GLY A 11 0.60 1.07 -7.97
N TYR A 12 1.20 0.76 -6.82
CA TYR A 12 2.66 0.65 -6.63
C TYR A 12 3.02 -0.76 -6.19
N LYS A 13 3.60 -1.53 -7.11
CA LYS A 13 4.12 -2.88 -6.88
C LYS A 13 5.62 -2.80 -6.58
N LEU A 14 6.00 -2.94 -5.32
CA LEU A 14 7.34 -2.60 -4.82
C LEU A 14 8.25 -3.82 -4.61
N GLY A 15 8.10 -4.84 -5.44
CA GLY A 15 8.79 -6.09 -5.21
C GLY A 15 8.42 -7.19 -6.18
N GLY A 16 8.95 -8.38 -5.91
CA GLY A 16 8.64 -9.63 -6.58
C GLY A 16 9.48 -10.76 -5.99
N ASP A 17 8.96 -11.98 -6.05
CA ASP A 17 9.73 -13.23 -5.86
C ASP A 17 10.52 -13.37 -4.55
N GLY A 18 10.13 -12.66 -3.49
CA GLY A 18 10.84 -12.74 -2.21
C GLY A 18 12.16 -11.96 -2.17
N ILE A 19 12.48 -11.20 -3.21
CA ILE A 19 13.76 -10.51 -3.34
C ILE A 19 13.76 -9.23 -2.49
N ALA A 20 14.74 -9.11 -1.61
CA ALA A 20 14.89 -7.95 -0.73
C ALA A 20 15.48 -6.76 -1.49
N VAL A 21 14.70 -5.67 -1.60
CA VAL A 21 15.13 -4.40 -2.19
C VAL A 21 14.59 -3.24 -1.38
N ASP A 22 15.47 -2.29 -1.02
CA ASP A 22 15.12 -1.15 -0.18
C ASP A 22 14.62 0.04 -1.04
N HIS A 23 13.35 0.00 -1.43
CA HIS A 23 12.71 1.09 -2.17
C HIS A 23 12.36 2.28 -1.28
N VAL A 24 12.22 3.44 -1.92
CA VAL A 24 11.67 4.67 -1.33
C VAL A 24 10.44 5.10 -2.12
N VAL A 25 9.30 5.26 -1.46
CA VAL A 25 8.09 5.83 -2.04
C VAL A 25 7.61 6.97 -1.18
N ARG A 26 7.55 8.16 -1.77
CA ARG A 26 7.18 9.38 -1.05
C ARG A 26 6.28 10.31 -1.85
N ARG A 27 5.38 11.01 -1.16
CA ARG A 27 4.51 12.05 -1.74
C ARG A 27 3.74 11.56 -2.98
N SER A 28 3.30 10.32 -2.93
CA SER A 28 2.64 9.63 -4.05
C SER A 28 1.17 9.34 -3.72
N ILE A 29 0.34 9.25 -4.75
CA ILE A 29 -1.10 8.98 -4.62
C ILE A 29 -1.45 7.66 -5.32
N ALA A 30 -2.17 6.78 -4.64
CA ALA A 30 -2.78 5.57 -5.21
C ALA A 30 -4.30 5.61 -5.03
N PHE A 31 -5.05 5.78 -6.12
CA PHE A 31 -6.49 6.03 -6.09
C PHE A 31 -7.25 5.05 -6.97
N LYS A 32 -8.22 4.34 -6.39
CA LYS A 32 -9.14 3.44 -7.10
C LYS A 32 -8.45 2.44 -8.04
N ASN A 33 -7.29 1.93 -7.65
CA ASN A 33 -6.66 0.82 -8.36
C ASN A 33 -7.51 -0.44 -8.18
N GLY A 34 -7.51 -1.30 -9.21
CA GLY A 34 -8.33 -2.51 -9.25
C GLY A 34 -7.93 -3.60 -8.26
N HIS A 35 -6.85 -3.40 -7.50
CA HIS A 35 -6.40 -4.29 -6.44
C HIS A 35 -5.83 -3.52 -5.24
N HIS A 36 -4.52 -3.51 -4.99
CA HIS A 36 -3.91 -2.73 -3.90
C HIS A 36 -3.44 -1.34 -4.35
N GLY A 37 -3.41 -0.39 -3.42
CA GLY A 37 -2.78 0.91 -3.63
C GLY A 37 -1.26 0.79 -3.63
N PHE A 38 -0.67 0.56 -2.45
CA PHE A 38 0.75 0.26 -2.28
C PHE A 38 0.91 -1.18 -1.77
N THR A 39 1.74 -1.97 -2.45
CA THR A 39 2.02 -3.35 -2.03
C THR A 39 3.51 -3.64 -2.01
N TYR A 40 3.96 -4.34 -0.96
CA TYR A 40 5.31 -4.87 -0.85
C TYR A 40 5.60 -5.93 -1.92
N ASN A 41 4.56 -6.56 -2.47
CA ASN A 41 4.64 -7.62 -3.47
C ASN A 41 5.73 -8.66 -3.18
N SER A 42 5.70 -9.23 -1.98
CA SER A 42 6.65 -10.24 -1.51
C SER A 42 8.09 -9.75 -1.28
N ASN A 43 8.42 -8.46 -1.41
CA ASN A 43 9.76 -7.93 -1.11
C ASN A 43 9.94 -7.73 0.41
N PRO A 44 10.82 -8.50 1.10
CA PRO A 44 11.02 -8.40 2.54
C PRO A 44 11.96 -7.26 2.98
N GLY A 45 12.42 -6.41 2.05
CA GLY A 45 13.36 -5.31 2.31
C GLY A 45 12.84 -4.22 3.25
N THR A 46 13.75 -3.35 3.67
CA THR A 46 13.51 -2.21 4.56
C THR A 46 13.11 -0.99 3.73
N MET A 47 11.92 -1.00 3.16
CA MET A 47 11.43 0.11 2.33
C MET A 47 11.05 1.33 3.16
N ALA A 48 11.31 2.53 2.64
CA ALA A 48 10.87 3.79 3.25
C ALA A 48 9.59 4.29 2.55
N ILE A 49 8.46 4.20 3.24
CA ILE A 49 7.14 4.57 2.73
C ILE A 49 6.65 5.79 3.49
N SER A 50 6.61 6.96 2.83
CA SER A 50 6.32 8.21 3.55
C SER A 50 5.45 9.25 2.84
N SER A 51 4.59 9.93 3.58
CA SER A 51 3.77 11.04 3.05
C SER A 51 2.94 10.67 1.82
N ASN A 52 2.49 9.41 1.72
CA ASN A 52 1.67 8.94 0.62
C ASN A 52 0.19 8.99 0.97
N LEU A 53 -0.67 9.13 -0.05
CA LEU A 53 -2.11 9.05 0.08
C LEU A 53 -2.62 7.84 -0.71
N SER A 54 -3.42 6.99 -0.06
CA SER A 54 -4.02 5.83 -0.69
C SER A 54 -5.53 5.84 -0.43
N VAL A 55 -6.35 5.76 -1.48
CA VAL A 55 -7.80 5.95 -1.37
C VAL A 55 -8.55 4.93 -2.22
N ASP A 56 -9.52 4.26 -1.59
CA ASP A 56 -10.52 3.43 -2.26
C ASP A 56 -9.96 2.40 -3.25
N ASN A 57 -8.79 1.82 -2.98
CA ASN A 57 -8.28 0.70 -3.76
C ASN A 57 -9.09 -0.57 -3.43
N ALA A 58 -9.34 -1.40 -4.46
CA ALA A 58 -10.34 -2.45 -4.42
C ALA A 58 -10.15 -3.43 -3.24
N GLU A 59 -8.90 -3.82 -2.97
CA GLU A 59 -8.60 -4.72 -1.85
C GLU A 59 -7.96 -3.99 -0.65
N ARG A 60 -6.78 -3.39 -0.78
CA ARG A 60 -6.11 -2.68 0.33
C ARG A 60 -5.48 -1.39 -0.14
N ASN A 61 -5.44 -0.39 0.73
CA ASN A 61 -4.72 0.84 0.44
C ASN A 61 -3.21 0.64 0.67
N TYR A 62 -2.84 -0.10 1.73
CA TYR A 62 -1.48 -0.54 2.02
C TYR A 62 -1.45 -2.05 2.32
N SER A 63 -0.65 -2.81 1.58
CA SER A 63 -0.49 -4.26 1.73
C SER A 63 0.99 -4.60 1.90
N PHE A 64 1.45 -4.63 3.15
CA PHE A 64 2.79 -5.02 3.56
C PHE A 64 2.66 -6.10 4.63
N ASP A 65 2.73 -7.36 4.20
CA ASP A 65 2.49 -8.51 5.08
C ASP A 65 3.75 -8.99 5.82
N LYS A 66 4.95 -8.62 5.32
CA LYS A 66 6.26 -9.03 5.87
C LYS A 66 7.31 -7.95 5.62
N GLY A 67 8.47 -8.13 6.26
CA GLY A 67 9.66 -7.30 6.07
C GLY A 67 9.91 -6.33 7.23
N THR A 68 10.72 -5.31 6.98
CA THR A 68 11.17 -4.34 8.00
C THR A 68 10.90 -2.89 7.58
N SER A 69 9.94 -2.70 6.67
CA SER A 69 9.63 -1.39 6.10
C SER A 69 9.29 -0.33 7.17
N VAL A 70 9.64 0.91 6.88
CA VAL A 70 9.47 2.08 7.75
C VAL A 70 8.39 2.98 7.18
N PHE A 71 7.36 3.27 7.98
CA PHE A 71 6.18 4.01 7.55
C PHE A 71 6.04 5.33 8.28
N ARG A 72 5.97 6.47 7.57
CA ARG A 72 5.83 7.80 8.17
C ARG A 72 4.78 8.65 7.44
N SER A 73 3.86 9.25 8.18
CA SER A 73 2.92 10.26 7.68
C SER A 73 2.09 9.82 6.46
N ASN A 74 1.83 8.52 6.32
CA ASN A 74 0.98 8.02 5.25
C ASN A 74 -0.49 8.15 5.65
N THR A 75 -1.35 8.38 4.66
CA THR A 75 -2.79 8.51 4.85
C THR A 75 -3.52 7.48 4.01
N SER A 76 -4.50 6.82 4.63
CA SER A 76 -5.38 5.84 4.02
C SER A 76 -6.82 6.28 4.20
N CYS A 77 -7.53 6.56 3.10
CA CYS A 77 -8.94 6.92 3.14
C CYS A 77 -9.80 5.84 2.49
N ARG A 78 -10.96 5.56 3.08
CA ARG A 78 -11.93 4.62 2.52
C ARG A 78 -13.33 5.17 2.67
N PHE A 79 -14.06 5.21 1.57
CA PHE A 79 -15.40 5.83 1.47
C PHE A 79 -16.39 4.97 0.70
N THR A 80 -15.98 4.40 -0.44
CA THR A 80 -16.94 3.85 -1.42
C THR A 80 -16.76 2.38 -1.77
N VAL A 81 -15.73 1.70 -1.24
CA VAL A 81 -15.38 0.31 -1.61
C VAL A 81 -15.20 -0.60 -0.38
N SER A 82 -15.54 -1.88 -0.51
CA SER A 82 -15.58 -2.89 0.58
C SER A 82 -14.30 -3.70 0.80
N GLY A 83 -13.13 -3.12 0.53
CA GLY A 83 -11.84 -3.79 0.71
C GLY A 83 -11.48 -4.06 2.18
N SER A 84 -10.33 -4.69 2.38
CA SER A 84 -9.79 -5.08 3.69
C SER A 84 -8.95 -3.99 4.37
N ASN A 85 -8.75 -4.16 5.68
CA ASN A 85 -7.88 -3.34 6.51
C ASN A 85 -6.46 -3.29 5.93
N ASP A 86 -5.81 -2.15 6.12
CA ASP A 86 -4.40 -1.98 5.79
C ASP A 86 -3.52 -2.91 6.62
N LYS A 87 -2.44 -3.35 5.99
CA LYS A 87 -1.39 -4.13 6.63
C LYS A 87 -0.05 -3.45 6.42
N THR A 88 0.65 -3.22 7.53
CA THR A 88 1.87 -2.43 7.59
C THR A 88 2.89 -3.08 8.51
N PHE A 89 3.24 -4.33 8.21
CA PHE A 89 4.25 -5.06 8.97
C PHE A 89 5.61 -4.34 8.86
N GLY A 90 6.18 -3.95 10.00
CA GLY A 90 7.42 -3.19 10.08
C GLY A 90 7.35 -2.09 11.14
N ASN A 91 8.11 -1.02 10.93
CA ASN A 91 8.20 0.13 11.83
C ASN A 91 7.23 1.23 11.37
N ALA A 92 6.00 1.19 11.84
CA ALA A 92 5.03 2.27 11.69
C ALA A 92 4.95 3.11 12.97
N ASP A 93 5.12 4.42 12.84
CA ASP A 93 4.90 5.35 13.96
C ASP A 93 3.48 5.93 13.97
N SER A 94 3.18 6.74 14.98
CA SER A 94 1.87 7.36 15.18
C SER A 94 1.51 8.44 14.16
N SER A 95 2.43 8.84 13.27
CA SER A 95 2.13 9.85 12.26
C SER A 95 1.28 9.28 11.11
N ASN A 96 1.19 7.96 10.97
CA ASN A 96 0.40 7.31 9.93
C ASN A 96 -1.08 7.24 10.31
N GLN A 97 -1.95 7.40 9.31
CA GLN A 97 -3.39 7.24 9.40
C GLN A 97 -3.79 6.04 8.54
N PHE A 98 -3.56 4.82 9.05
CA PHE A 98 -3.90 3.57 8.35
C PHE A 98 -5.33 3.16 8.64
N TRP A 99 -6.01 2.61 7.63
CA TRP A 99 -7.40 2.21 7.74
C TRP A 99 -7.53 0.82 8.35
N THR A 100 -8.20 0.74 9.51
CA THR A 100 -8.40 -0.51 10.27
C THR A 100 -9.87 -0.88 10.45
N GLY A 101 -10.76 -0.31 9.63
CA GLY A 101 -12.19 -0.63 9.61
C GLY A 101 -13.09 0.61 9.61
N THR A 102 -12.56 1.77 10.02
CA THR A 102 -13.25 3.06 9.98
C THR A 102 -12.26 4.19 9.73
N ASN A 103 -12.75 5.30 9.20
CA ASN A 103 -12.09 6.61 9.18
C ASN A 103 -13.02 7.64 9.82
#